data_AF-A0A9D1T2E5-F1
#
_entry.id   AF-A0A9D1T2E5-F1
#
_cell.length_a   1.000
_cell.length_b   1.000
_cell.length_c   1.000
_cell.angle_alpha   90.00
_cell.angle_beta   90.00
_cell.angle_gamma   90.00
#
_symmetry.space_group_name_H-M   'P 1'
#
loop_
_entity.id
_entity.type
_entity.pdbx_description
1 polymer ?
#
loop_
_entity_poly.entity_id
_entity_poly.type
_entity_poly.pdbx_seq_one_letter_code
_entity_poly.pdbx_strand_id
1 'polypeptide(L)'
;GLALNAAALDTRVKATVACTMYDMSRVTAKGYFDQADSADARQTIREALCAQRTKDFANGVSARAGGVVDPLPEDAPWFVKDYYAYYKTPRGYHPRSLNSNEGWNVTSTLSVLNQPILTFVEEIRNAVLIVHGDKAHSCYFGKDTFKRLKGDNKELLLIPGAVHTDLYDNLAVIPFDKIEAFLRKHLAC
;
A
#
# COMPACT_ATOMS: atom_id res chain seq x y z
N GLY A 1 -3.72 2.12 -2.84
CA GLY A 1 -3.49 3.04 -3.96
C GLY A 1 -3.94 2.45 -5.27
N LEU A 2 -3.47 1.24 -5.61
CA LEU A 2 -3.72 0.60 -6.92
C LEU A 2 -5.21 0.53 -7.32
N ALA A 3 -6.11 0.21 -6.39
CA ALA A 3 -7.55 0.20 -6.69
C ALA A 3 -8.08 1.58 -7.13
N LEU A 4 -7.62 2.66 -6.50
CA LEU A 4 -7.99 4.03 -6.87
C LEU A 4 -7.38 4.44 -8.20
N ASN A 5 -6.13 4.02 -8.49
CA ASN A 5 -5.52 4.21 -9.81
C ASN A 5 -6.37 3.58 -10.92
N ALA A 6 -6.83 2.34 -10.71
CA ALA A 6 -7.72 1.66 -11.64
C ALA A 6 -9.06 2.40 -11.78
N ALA A 7 -9.66 2.86 -10.69
CA ALA A 7 -10.92 3.60 -10.70
C ALA A 7 -10.85 4.95 -11.40
N ALA A 8 -9.67 5.60 -11.44
CA ALA A 8 -9.45 6.83 -12.18
C ALA A 8 -9.44 6.60 -13.70
N LEU A 9 -9.01 5.42 -14.15
CA LEU A 9 -8.92 5.05 -15.56
C LEU A 9 -10.19 4.35 -16.08
N ASP A 10 -10.73 3.42 -15.31
CA ASP A 10 -11.76 2.49 -15.78
C ASP A 10 -13.17 2.94 -15.39
N THR A 11 -13.89 3.50 -16.37
CA THR A 11 -15.25 4.02 -16.21
C THR A 11 -16.30 2.95 -15.86
N ARG A 12 -15.94 1.67 -15.94
CA ARG A 12 -16.80 0.55 -15.54
C ARG A 12 -16.84 0.39 -14.01
N VAL A 13 -15.81 0.83 -13.29
CA VAL A 13 -15.74 0.73 -11.82
C VAL A 13 -16.67 1.76 -11.17
N LYS A 14 -17.83 1.32 -10.66
CA LYS A 14 -18.88 2.22 -10.13
C LYS A 14 -18.71 2.64 -8.67
N ALA A 15 -17.98 1.85 -7.88
CA ALA A 15 -17.62 2.17 -6.51
C ALA A 15 -16.26 1.54 -6.19
N THR A 16 -15.44 2.20 -5.37
CA THR A 16 -14.14 1.69 -4.93
C THR A 16 -13.98 1.80 -3.43
N VAL A 17 -13.53 0.72 -2.79
CA VAL A 17 -13.16 0.70 -1.37
C VAL A 17 -11.66 0.45 -1.27
N ALA A 18 -10.95 1.27 -0.50
CA ALA A 18 -9.53 1.11 -0.23
C ALA A 18 -9.32 0.97 1.28
N CYS A 19 -8.95 -0.23 1.74
CA CYS A 19 -8.71 -0.53 3.15
C CYS A 19 -7.21 -0.51 3.47
N THR A 20 -6.83 0.19 4.54
CA THR A 20 -5.46 0.32 5.05
C THR A 20 -4.42 0.61 3.96
N MET A 21 -4.82 1.44 2.99
CA MET A 21 -4.10 1.58 1.72
C MET A 21 -2.69 2.17 1.86
N TYR A 22 -1.81 1.72 0.96
CA TYR A 22 -0.56 2.39 0.61
C TYR A 22 -0.64 3.09 -0.74
N ASP A 23 0.11 4.18 -0.90
CA ASP A 23 0.60 4.63 -2.20
C ASP A 23 2.02 4.08 -2.40
N MET A 24 2.12 3.01 -3.19
CA MET A 24 3.40 2.31 -3.43
C MET A 24 4.42 3.19 -4.16
N SER A 25 3.97 4.13 -4.99
CA SER A 25 4.88 5.05 -5.68
C SER A 25 5.48 6.07 -4.72
N ARG A 26 4.64 6.63 -3.82
CA ARG A 26 5.09 7.58 -2.80
C ARG A 26 6.05 6.94 -1.80
N VAL A 27 5.71 5.77 -1.24
CA VAL A 27 6.60 5.11 -0.26
C VAL A 27 7.95 4.74 -0.89
N THR A 28 7.95 4.34 -2.17
CA THR A 28 9.18 4.00 -2.89
C THR A 28 10.03 5.24 -3.17
N ALA A 29 9.41 6.35 -3.59
CA ALA A 29 10.13 7.56 -3.99
C ALA A 29 10.51 8.49 -2.83
N LYS A 30 9.82 8.38 -1.68
CA LYS A 30 9.95 9.30 -0.54
C LYS A 30 10.16 8.61 0.80
N GLY A 31 10.11 7.29 0.85
CA GLY A 31 10.16 6.54 2.10
C GLY A 31 8.90 6.71 2.96
N TYR A 32 8.95 6.14 4.17
CA TYR A 32 7.91 6.35 5.17
C TYR A 32 7.89 7.79 5.64
N PHE A 33 6.69 8.35 5.78
CA PHE A 33 6.48 9.73 6.24
C PHE A 33 7.24 10.79 5.43
N ASP A 34 7.53 10.48 4.16
CA ASP A 34 8.31 11.31 3.24
C ASP A 34 9.74 11.67 3.73
N GLN A 35 10.30 10.87 4.65
CA GLN A 35 11.62 11.12 5.25
C GLN A 35 12.79 11.09 4.25
N ALA A 36 12.60 10.50 3.07
CA ALA A 36 13.57 10.42 2.00
C ALA A 36 13.15 11.22 0.75
N ASP A 37 12.30 12.26 0.90
CA ASP A 37 11.86 13.10 -0.22
C ASP A 37 12.93 14.09 -0.69
N SER A 38 14.05 13.57 -1.22
CA SER A 38 15.11 14.37 -1.83
C SER A 38 15.57 13.80 -3.17
N ALA A 39 16.07 14.69 -4.04
CA ALA A 39 16.61 14.29 -5.33
C ALA A 39 17.81 13.34 -5.16
N ASP A 40 18.67 13.62 -4.18
CA ASP A 40 19.86 12.84 -3.86
C ASP A 40 19.49 11.44 -3.33
N ALA A 41 18.55 11.33 -2.39
CA ALA A 41 18.09 10.03 -1.91
C ALA A 41 17.53 9.18 -3.05
N ARG A 42 16.73 9.77 -3.94
CA ARG A 42 16.23 9.08 -5.13
C ARG A 42 17.35 8.73 -6.11
N GLN A 43 18.39 9.55 -6.22
CA GLN A 43 19.55 9.25 -7.07
C GLN A 43 20.32 8.04 -6.54
N THR A 44 20.60 7.98 -5.24
CA THR A 44 21.23 6.82 -4.60
C THR A 44 20.42 5.54 -4.83
N ILE A 45 19.09 5.60 -4.70
CA ILE A 45 18.22 4.45 -4.98
C ILE A 45 18.34 4.03 -6.45
N ARG A 46 18.30 4.98 -7.40
CA ARG A 46 18.44 4.68 -8.83
C ARG A 46 19.78 4.02 -9.15
N GLU A 47 20.88 4.54 -8.60
CA GLU A 47 22.22 3.97 -8.81
C GLU A 47 22.29 2.53 -8.32
N ALA A 48 21.80 2.25 -7.11
CA ALA A 48 21.75 0.90 -6.56
C ALA A 48 20.89 -0.05 -7.40
N LEU A 49 19.69 0.38 -7.82
CA LEU A 49 18.78 -0.44 -8.63
C LEU A 49 19.31 -0.66 -10.06
N CYS A 50 19.96 0.33 -10.67
CA CYS A 50 20.59 0.19 -11.99
C CYS A 50 21.79 -0.76 -11.93
N ALA A 51 22.62 -0.67 -10.89
CA ALA A 51 23.71 -1.61 -10.67
C ALA A 51 23.17 -3.04 -10.47
N GLN A 52 22.11 -3.20 -9.67
CA GLN A 52 21.46 -4.50 -9.48
C GLN A 52 20.86 -5.04 -10.78
N ARG A 53 20.26 -4.19 -11.63
CA ARG A 53 19.73 -4.59 -12.93
C ARG A 53 20.81 -5.15 -13.85
N THR A 54 21.99 -4.53 -13.89
CA THR A 54 23.15 -5.03 -14.65
C THR A 54 23.63 -6.38 -14.09
N LYS A 55 23.66 -6.53 -12.76
CA LYS A 55 24.02 -7.78 -12.10
C LYS A 55 23.02 -8.90 -12.41
N ASP A 56 21.72 -8.62 -12.35
CA ASP A 56 20.64 -9.55 -12.69
C ASP A 56 20.76 -10.01 -14.15
N PHE A 57 21.05 -9.09 -15.07
CA PHE A 57 21.27 -9.42 -16.48
C PHE A 57 22.46 -10.35 -16.68
N ALA A 58 23.61 -10.05 -16.06
CA ALA A 58 24.81 -10.88 -16.17
C ALA A 58 24.60 -12.30 -15.60
N ASN A 59 23.80 -12.43 -14.55
CA ASN A 59 23.52 -13.71 -13.88
C ASN A 59 22.38 -14.51 -14.53
N GLY A 60 21.59 -13.91 -15.43
CA GLY A 60 20.42 -14.54 -16.05
C GLY A 60 19.23 -14.78 -15.10
N VAL A 61 19.31 -14.33 -13.85
CA VAL A 61 18.28 -14.48 -12.81
C VAL A 61 18.19 -13.19 -11.99
N SER A 62 16.97 -12.74 -11.69
CA SER A 62 16.75 -11.56 -10.85
C SER A 62 16.89 -11.86 -9.37
N ALA A 63 17.64 -11.01 -8.66
CA ALA A 63 17.69 -11.07 -7.20
C ALA A 63 16.34 -10.73 -6.57
N ARG A 64 16.01 -11.41 -5.48
CA ARG A 64 14.79 -11.20 -4.70
C ARG A 64 15.07 -10.33 -3.47
N ALA A 65 14.17 -9.42 -3.15
CA ALA A 65 14.35 -8.41 -2.10
C ALA A 65 14.18 -8.97 -0.67
N GLY A 66 13.70 -10.20 -0.53
CA GLY A 66 13.24 -10.75 0.74
C GLY A 66 11.81 -10.27 1.06
N GLY A 67 11.06 -11.11 1.77
CA GLY A 67 9.79 -10.73 2.36
C GLY A 67 9.97 -9.84 3.59
N VAL A 68 9.02 -9.88 4.51
CA VAL A 68 9.17 -9.29 5.84
C VAL A 68 10.42 -9.88 6.50
N VAL A 69 11.18 -9.01 7.18
CA VAL A 69 12.46 -9.37 7.81
C VAL A 69 12.32 -10.55 8.77
N ASP A 70 13.24 -11.51 8.70
CA ASP A 70 13.27 -12.70 9.57
C ASP A 70 14.72 -13.21 9.64
N PRO A 71 15.38 -13.22 10.81
CA PRO A 71 14.85 -12.90 12.15
C PRO A 71 14.52 -11.41 12.32
N LEU A 72 13.49 -11.12 13.11
CA LEU A 72 13.05 -9.76 13.43
C LEU A 72 14.08 -9.05 14.33
N PRO A 73 14.64 -7.88 13.91
CA PRO A 73 15.52 -7.09 14.77
C PRO A 73 14.79 -6.59 16.03
N GLU A 74 15.48 -6.56 17.17
CA GLU A 74 14.90 -6.13 18.45
C GLU A 74 14.41 -4.68 18.43
N ASP A 75 15.17 -3.82 17.74
CA ASP A 75 14.94 -2.39 17.54
C ASP A 75 14.02 -2.07 16.36
N ALA A 76 13.45 -3.08 15.70
CA ALA A 76 12.54 -2.88 14.58
C ALA A 76 11.37 -1.96 14.97
N PRO A 77 10.93 -1.03 14.09
CA PRO A 77 9.74 -0.23 14.34
C PRO A 77 8.52 -1.11 14.64
N TRP A 78 7.63 -0.65 15.51
CA TRP A 78 6.47 -1.43 15.98
C TRP A 78 5.65 -2.03 14.82
N PHE A 79 5.44 -1.27 13.75
CA PHE A 79 4.65 -1.75 12.61
C PHE A 79 5.35 -2.85 11.80
N VAL A 80 6.67 -2.94 11.86
CA VAL A 80 7.44 -4.06 11.28
C VAL A 80 7.25 -5.31 12.14
N LYS A 81 7.17 -5.16 13.47
CA LYS A 81 6.82 -6.27 14.38
C LYS A 81 5.41 -6.79 14.09
N ASP A 82 4.47 -5.90 13.82
CA ASP A 82 3.11 -6.29 13.42
C ASP A 82 3.09 -7.03 12.07
N TYR A 83 3.85 -6.55 11.07
CA TYR A 83 4.01 -7.26 9.81
C TYR A 83 4.64 -8.64 10.01
N TYR A 84 5.65 -8.77 10.87
CA TYR A 84 6.24 -10.07 11.21
C TYR A 84 5.20 -11.01 11.81
N ALA A 85 4.49 -10.54 12.84
CA ALA A 85 3.46 -11.32 13.53
C ALA A 85 2.39 -11.84 12.56
N TYR A 86 2.05 -11.09 11.51
CA TYR A 86 1.13 -11.54 10.48
C TYR A 86 1.80 -12.49 9.46
N TYR A 87 2.87 -12.04 8.79
CA TYR A 87 3.41 -12.72 7.62
C TYR A 87 4.34 -13.90 7.93
N LYS A 88 4.91 -13.98 9.14
CA LYS A 88 5.91 -14.97 9.56
C LYS A 88 5.42 -15.97 10.62
N THR A 89 4.15 -15.88 11.01
CA THR A 89 3.54 -16.81 11.98
C THR A 89 2.28 -17.45 11.38
N PRO A 90 1.70 -18.49 12.02
CA PRO A 90 0.44 -19.11 11.58
C PRO A 90 -0.76 -18.15 11.46
N ARG A 91 -0.68 -16.93 12.00
CA ARG A 91 -1.73 -15.90 11.87
C ARG A 91 -2.07 -15.59 10.41
N GLY A 92 -1.07 -15.35 9.58
CA GLY A 92 -1.25 -14.92 8.19
C GLY A 92 -0.21 -15.46 7.21
N TYR A 93 0.69 -16.35 7.65
CA TYR A 93 1.67 -16.98 6.78
C TYR A 93 1.00 -17.77 5.66
N HIS A 94 1.55 -17.63 4.46
CA HIS A 94 1.14 -18.46 3.33
C HIS A 94 2.33 -18.75 2.40
N PRO A 95 2.54 -20.00 1.94
CA PRO A 95 3.73 -20.39 1.17
C PRO A 95 3.88 -19.69 -0.18
N ARG A 96 2.79 -19.17 -0.76
CA ARG A 96 2.81 -18.38 -2.01
C ARG A 96 2.92 -16.86 -1.78
N SER A 97 2.88 -16.38 -0.54
CA SER A 97 2.96 -14.95 -0.25
C SER A 97 4.41 -14.48 -0.39
N LEU A 98 4.65 -13.46 -1.23
CA LEU A 98 5.99 -12.89 -1.36
C LEU A 98 6.45 -12.23 -0.07
N ASN A 99 5.55 -11.53 0.63
CA ASN A 99 5.85 -10.90 1.91
C ASN A 99 6.17 -11.93 3.01
N SER A 100 5.64 -13.15 2.92
CA SER A 100 6.01 -14.23 3.85
C SER A 100 7.36 -14.88 3.52
N ASN A 101 7.80 -14.81 2.26
CA ASN A 101 8.92 -15.60 1.73
C ASN A 101 9.98 -14.69 1.09
N GLU A 102 10.17 -14.78 -0.22
CA GLU A 102 11.33 -14.18 -0.92
C GLU A 102 11.12 -12.74 -1.38
N GLY A 103 9.94 -12.16 -1.21
CA GLY A 103 9.65 -10.80 -1.68
C GLY A 103 9.56 -10.66 -3.19
N TRP A 104 9.63 -9.42 -3.68
CA TRP A 104 9.61 -9.10 -5.11
C TRP A 104 11.03 -9.12 -5.70
N ASN A 105 11.18 -9.04 -7.03
CA ASN A 105 12.49 -8.78 -7.60
C ASN A 105 12.95 -7.39 -7.14
N VAL A 106 14.22 -7.25 -6.77
CA VAL A 106 14.78 -5.99 -6.28
C VAL A 106 14.48 -4.84 -7.26
N THR A 107 14.62 -5.12 -8.56
CA THR A 107 14.45 -4.17 -9.65
C THR A 107 13.00 -3.90 -10.06
N SER A 108 12.00 -4.63 -9.51
CA SER A 108 10.58 -4.37 -9.79
C SER A 108 10.12 -2.97 -9.33
N THR A 109 10.82 -2.39 -8.35
CA THR A 109 10.53 -1.06 -7.81
C THR A 109 10.86 0.09 -8.76
N LEU A 110 11.68 -0.13 -9.79
CA LEU A 110 12.08 0.91 -10.77
C LEU A 110 10.88 1.59 -11.45
N SER A 111 9.83 0.83 -11.75
CA SER A 111 8.61 1.37 -12.38
C SER A 111 7.92 2.36 -11.43
N VAL A 112 7.57 1.92 -10.22
CA VAL A 112 6.83 2.74 -9.25
C VAL A 112 7.67 3.86 -8.63
N LEU A 113 9.00 3.79 -8.71
CA LEU A 113 9.91 4.88 -8.34
C LEU A 113 9.74 6.10 -9.26
N ASN A 114 9.44 5.87 -10.55
CA ASN A 114 9.37 6.93 -11.56
C ASN A 114 7.93 7.21 -12.07
N GLN A 115 6.97 6.35 -11.73
CA GLN A 115 5.59 6.44 -12.22
C GLN A 115 4.62 6.59 -11.02
N PRO A 116 4.26 7.83 -10.64
CA PRO A 116 3.23 8.07 -9.64
C PRO A 116 1.89 7.44 -10.04
N ILE A 117 1.28 6.67 -9.14
CA ILE A 117 0.07 5.89 -9.45
C ILE A 117 -1.23 6.63 -9.16
N LEU A 118 -1.21 7.80 -8.53
CA LEU A 118 -2.42 8.55 -8.18
C LEU A 118 -2.51 9.88 -8.92
N THR A 119 -1.92 10.00 -10.11
CA THR A 119 -1.85 11.27 -10.87
C THR A 119 -3.21 11.92 -11.05
N PHE A 120 -4.25 11.15 -11.40
CA PHE A 120 -5.60 11.65 -11.71
C PHE A 120 -6.65 11.21 -10.68
N VAL A 121 -6.26 10.99 -9.41
CA VAL A 121 -7.19 10.47 -8.40
C VAL A 121 -8.36 11.43 -8.13
N GLU A 122 -8.16 12.73 -8.28
CA GLU A 122 -9.18 13.78 -8.20
C GLU A 122 -10.25 13.68 -9.29
N GLU A 123 -9.97 12.98 -10.40
CA GLU A 123 -10.89 12.82 -11.54
C GLU A 123 -11.85 11.64 -11.34
N ILE A 124 -11.71 10.86 -10.27
CA ILE A 124 -12.61 9.74 -9.96
C ILE A 124 -14.02 10.31 -9.69
N ARG A 125 -14.90 10.15 -10.67
CA ARG A 125 -16.31 10.56 -10.57
C ARG A 125 -17.11 9.62 -9.66
N ASN A 126 -16.81 8.33 -9.75
CA ASN A 126 -17.51 7.28 -9.03
C ASN A 126 -17.23 7.29 -7.51
N ALA A 127 -18.04 6.56 -6.75
CA ALA A 127 -17.97 6.62 -5.29
C ALA A 127 -16.66 6.02 -4.75
N VAL A 128 -16.07 6.65 -3.75
CA VAL A 128 -14.86 6.14 -3.09
C VAL A 128 -15.03 6.12 -1.57
N LEU A 129 -14.72 4.99 -0.95
CA LEU A 129 -14.57 4.85 0.50
C LEU A 129 -13.12 4.47 0.83
N ILE A 130 -12.44 5.31 1.62
CA ILE A 130 -11.13 4.99 2.19
C ILE A 130 -11.35 4.58 3.65
N VAL A 131 -10.91 3.39 4.03
CA VAL A 131 -10.95 2.88 5.41
C VAL A 131 -9.51 2.79 5.93
N HIS A 132 -9.23 3.35 7.11
CA HIS A 132 -7.93 3.28 7.74
C HIS A 132 -8.06 3.20 9.26
N GLY A 133 -7.15 2.48 9.92
CA GLY A 133 -6.98 2.60 11.36
C GLY A 133 -6.32 3.94 11.71
N ASP A 134 -6.79 4.64 12.74
CA ASP A 134 -6.25 5.96 13.08
C ASP A 134 -4.84 5.91 13.71
N LYS A 135 -4.44 4.74 14.21
CA LYS A 135 -3.09 4.44 14.73
C LYS A 135 -2.19 3.77 13.69
N ALA A 136 -2.70 3.45 12.50
CA ALA A 136 -1.88 2.86 11.46
C ALA A 136 -0.77 3.83 11.01
N HIS A 137 0.48 3.37 11.01
CA HIS A 137 1.63 4.11 10.47
C HIS A 137 1.41 4.59 9.03
N SER A 138 0.61 3.85 8.25
CA SER A 138 0.22 4.13 6.88
C SER A 138 -0.98 5.08 6.71
N CYS A 139 -1.63 5.52 7.80
CA CYS A 139 -2.89 6.29 7.75
C CYS A 139 -2.74 7.58 6.92
N TYR A 140 -1.53 8.17 6.89
CA TYR A 140 -1.26 9.37 6.10
C TYR A 140 -1.51 9.17 4.60
N PHE A 141 -1.28 7.97 4.04
CA PHE A 141 -1.61 7.70 2.63
C PHE A 141 -3.10 7.86 2.35
N GLY A 142 -3.95 7.34 3.24
CA GLY A 142 -5.40 7.46 3.13
C GLY A 142 -5.86 8.91 3.30
N LYS A 143 -5.38 9.59 4.34
CA LYS A 143 -5.72 11.00 4.61
C LYS A 143 -5.32 11.94 3.47
N ASP A 144 -4.11 11.80 2.94
CA ASP A 144 -3.63 12.67 1.88
C ASP A 144 -4.29 12.37 0.53
N THR A 145 -4.59 11.10 0.24
CA THR A 145 -5.37 10.73 -0.94
C THR A 145 -6.80 11.30 -0.84
N PHE A 146 -7.43 11.22 0.33
CA PHE A 146 -8.77 11.73 0.55
C PHE A 146 -8.88 13.25 0.30
N LYS A 147 -7.90 14.05 0.74
CA LYS A 147 -7.86 15.51 0.49
C LYS A 147 -7.90 15.86 -1.01
N ARG A 148 -7.38 14.97 -1.86
CA ARG A 148 -7.34 15.17 -3.32
C ARG A 148 -8.66 14.81 -3.99
N LEU A 149 -9.39 13.81 -3.47
CA LEU A 149 -10.69 13.40 -3.99
C LEU A 149 -11.70 14.57 -3.98
N LYS A 150 -12.58 14.58 -4.98
CA LYS A 150 -13.61 15.61 -5.17
C LYS A 150 -15.00 14.98 -5.29
N GLY A 151 -16.03 15.75 -4.94
CA GLY A 151 -17.43 15.31 -4.90
C GLY A 151 -17.90 14.91 -3.51
N ASP A 152 -19.22 14.79 -3.36
CA ASP A 152 -19.93 14.43 -2.13
C ASP A 152 -20.05 12.92 -1.90
N ASN A 153 -19.69 12.11 -2.89
CA ASN A 153 -19.69 10.64 -2.85
C ASN A 153 -18.32 10.06 -2.45
N LYS A 154 -17.56 10.80 -1.66
CA LYS A 154 -16.22 10.44 -1.19
C LYS A 154 -16.23 10.36 0.33
N GLU A 155 -15.84 9.23 0.89
CA GLU A 155 -15.85 8.99 2.33
C GLU A 155 -14.46 8.56 2.85
N LEU A 156 -14.08 9.10 4.02
CA LEU A 156 -12.94 8.63 4.80
C LEU A 156 -13.45 8.13 6.15
N LEU A 157 -13.26 6.84 6.40
CA LEU A 157 -13.59 6.19 7.66
C LEU A 157 -12.30 5.88 8.42
N LEU A 158 -12.12 6.54 9.57
CA LEU A 158 -11.04 6.26 10.50
C LEU A 158 -11.55 5.37 11.63
N ILE A 159 -10.93 4.21 11.82
CA ILE A 159 -11.27 3.26 12.89
C ILE A 159 -10.42 3.59 14.12
N PRO A 160 -11.03 4.07 15.23
CA PRO A 160 -10.30 4.47 16.42
C PRO A 160 -9.51 3.31 17.03
N GLY A 161 -8.23 3.55 17.35
CA GLY A 161 -7.35 2.59 18.01
C GLY A 161 -6.73 1.55 17.08
N ALA A 162 -7.26 1.35 15.87
CA ALA A 162 -6.80 0.30 14.97
C ALA A 162 -5.44 0.64 14.32
N VAL A 163 -4.57 -0.37 14.23
CA VAL A 163 -3.31 -0.31 13.47
C VAL A 163 -3.49 -0.86 12.05
N HIS A 164 -2.39 -0.91 11.28
CA HIS A 164 -2.44 -1.30 9.86
C HIS A 164 -2.96 -2.74 9.66
N THR A 165 -2.43 -3.68 10.43
CA THR A 165 -2.70 -5.12 10.30
C THR A 165 -4.01 -5.54 10.97
N ASP A 166 -4.59 -4.73 11.85
CA ASP A 166 -5.94 -5.01 12.39
C ASP A 166 -6.97 -5.10 11.26
N LEU A 167 -6.81 -4.27 10.23
CA LEU A 167 -7.70 -4.29 9.06
C LEU A 167 -7.42 -5.44 8.07
N TYR A 168 -6.50 -6.36 8.39
CA TYR A 168 -6.26 -7.57 7.59
C TYR A 168 -7.16 -8.72 8.02
N ASP A 169 -7.31 -8.93 9.33
CA ASP A 169 -7.92 -10.16 9.88
C ASP A 169 -8.70 -9.97 11.19
N ASN A 170 -8.72 -8.78 11.79
CA ASN A 170 -9.48 -8.56 13.02
C ASN A 170 -10.95 -8.23 12.70
N LEU A 171 -11.81 -9.27 12.71
CA LEU A 171 -13.23 -9.16 12.38
C LEU A 171 -14.02 -8.21 13.30
N ALA A 172 -13.53 -7.96 14.52
CA ALA A 172 -14.17 -7.00 15.44
C ALA A 172 -13.88 -5.54 15.08
N VAL A 173 -12.84 -5.29 14.27
CA VAL A 173 -12.36 -3.95 13.89
C VAL A 173 -12.70 -3.63 12.43
N ILE A 174 -12.73 -4.64 11.55
CA ILE A 174 -13.06 -4.44 10.14
C ILE A 174 -14.54 -4.03 9.99
N PRO A 175 -14.84 -2.85 9.40
CA PRO A 175 -16.20 -2.31 9.37
C PRO A 175 -17.00 -2.88 8.18
N PHE A 176 -17.23 -4.20 8.16
CA PHE A 176 -17.91 -4.88 7.05
C PHE A 176 -19.29 -4.30 6.75
N ASP A 177 -20.12 -4.03 7.77
CA ASP A 177 -21.46 -3.46 7.59
C ASP A 177 -21.42 -2.11 6.84
N LYS A 178 -20.46 -1.25 7.18
CA LYS A 178 -20.29 0.05 6.52
C LYS A 178 -19.80 -0.10 5.08
N ILE A 179 -18.87 -1.04 4.84
CA ILE A 179 -18.37 -1.35 3.49
C ILE A 179 -19.51 -1.90 2.61
N GLU A 180 -20.30 -2.85 3.14
CA GLU A 180 -21.45 -3.43 2.47
C GLU A 180 -22.49 -2.35 2.14
N ALA A 181 -22.88 -1.54 3.13
CA ALA A 181 -23.86 -0.46 2.93
C ALA A 181 -23.41 0.54 1.86
N PHE A 182 -22.12 0.92 1.88
CA PHE A 182 -21.53 1.80 0.86
C PHE A 182 -21.61 1.19 -0.54
N LEU A 183 -21.22 -0.08 -0.69
CA LEU A 183 -21.26 -0.78 -1.97
C LEU A 183 -22.71 -0.94 -2.47
N ARG A 184 -23.65 -1.35 -1.61
CA ARG A 184 -25.06 -1.48 -1.98
C ARG A 184 -25.64 -0.16 -2.49
N LYS A 185 -25.34 0.95 -1.81
CA LYS A 185 -25.79 2.29 -2.21
C LYS A 185 -25.28 2.70 -3.60
N HIS A 186 -24.05 2.34 -3.95
CA HIS A 186 -23.37 2.84 -5.15
C HIS A 186 -23.26 1.82 -6.30
N LEU A 187 -23.71 0.58 -6.08
CA LEU A 187 -23.79 -0.47 -7.10
C LEU A 187 -25.23 -0.87 -7.45
N ALA A 188 -26.23 -0.44 -6.68
CA ALA A 188 -27.63 -0.64 -7.05
C ALA A 188 -27.91 0.06 -8.39
N CYS A 189 -28.44 -0.71 -9.35
CA CYS A 189 -28.89 -0.22 -10.64
C CYS A 189 -30.21 0.56 -10.51
#